data_AF-A0A0G0PKW0-F1
#
_entry.id   AF-A0A0G0PKW0-F1
#
_cell.length_a   1.000
_cell.length_b   1.000
_cell.length_c   1.000
_cell.angle_alpha   90.00
_cell.angle_beta   90.00
_cell.angle_gamma   90.00
#
_symmetry.space_group_name_H-M   'P 1'
#
loop_
_entity.id
_entity.type
_entity.pdbx_description
1 polymer ?
#
loop_
_entity_poly.entity_id
_entity_poly.type
_entity_poly.pdbx_seq_one_letter_code
_entity_poly.pdbx_strand_id
1 'polypeptide(L)'
;MTKAVSRKLEADDRAFQQLADQTIKKDPVRALVELITNSDDSYKRLERYEIENDGKVIITLVRARGFGKFTVTDYAEGMDPEKMDKAVGRFGSDTHGFVAGQGGRSFFGRGLKEAILSMGQGFVRSINNNLYNESLLNINKYEREVPKEAIQLYKDKLGIYSHGLQVELVADRQGIKIPQYETLKRALELHYALRDILSSAKREVVLIEETPEGEIKNESKLSFIEPKGQPIINRTLELCEFENQKALLEIFKSEEQLTGREDNYMRQNGILICSSGAIHEITLFNYDGEELAQNLYGRLTCDYIDNLLRDNQPIIKDSRDGIDWSHPLAIALREFAECEIGKYIAEEKKKSETHEKFVSSDATKRKFKKAIEKLNRIAEIELKDVSKGGEGEEEGSMYPPNGFDFVPNYYHILIGQKSTLTLKMNREMFRKERSLVTISSDSPNIRILTSELEVEEQPGPFITFHAYVEGKQIGGKGRVIAIAGDLTTEAQIHTVAQREKSDKRKRGHHRGMFKEIKYSSSADPNMRVRYDKLNGIITIATSAPSVKLYIGPNGEGQEKPETQVMTAELVTQAVCRELALRRIQSGQETTLGEPEEALNSVYNGLIRRYADVVHSILGPHR
;
A
#
# COMPACT_ATOMS: atom_id res chain seq x y z
N MET A 1 7.31 -46.80 3.11
CA MET A 1 8.14 -45.97 2.22
C MET A 1 9.59 -46.12 2.65
N THR A 2 10.47 -46.56 1.76
CA THR A 2 11.90 -46.70 2.03
C THR A 2 12.59 -45.38 1.73
N LYS A 3 13.33 -44.83 2.70
CA LYS A 3 14.06 -43.56 2.55
C LYS A 3 15.45 -43.85 2.01
N ALA A 4 15.85 -43.16 0.94
CA ALA A 4 17.22 -43.19 0.43
C ALA A 4 18.12 -42.25 1.24
N VAL A 5 17.59 -41.07 1.59
CA VAL A 5 18.30 -40.04 2.35
C VAL A 5 17.40 -39.57 3.49
N SER A 6 17.98 -39.45 4.68
CA SER A 6 17.33 -38.82 5.83
C SER A 6 18.38 -38.07 6.62
N ARG A 7 18.24 -36.75 6.70
CA ARG A 7 19.19 -35.86 7.35
C ARG A 7 18.45 -34.88 8.25
N LYS A 8 18.88 -34.76 9.50
CA LYS A 8 18.43 -33.66 10.36
C LYS A 8 19.09 -32.36 9.91
N LEU A 9 18.34 -31.26 9.99
CA LEU A 9 18.89 -29.94 9.77
C LEU A 9 19.71 -29.52 11.01
N GLU A 10 20.95 -29.08 10.78
CA GLU A 10 21.87 -28.66 11.85
C GLU A 10 21.54 -27.25 12.37
N ALA A 11 22.28 -26.76 13.39
CA ALA A 11 22.01 -25.45 13.97
C ALA A 11 22.14 -24.31 12.94
N ASP A 12 23.13 -24.40 12.04
CA ASP A 12 23.32 -23.45 10.95
C ASP A 12 22.14 -23.47 9.96
N ASP A 13 21.58 -24.66 9.69
CA ASP A 13 20.36 -24.83 8.87
C ASP A 13 19.12 -24.18 9.50
N ARG A 14 19.09 -23.96 10.82
CA ARG A 14 18.01 -23.23 11.50
C ARG A 14 18.18 -21.71 11.40
N ALA A 15 19.41 -21.21 11.26
CA ALA A 15 19.64 -19.81 10.93
C ALA A 15 19.06 -19.48 9.53
N PHE A 16 19.10 -20.43 8.60
CA PHE A 16 18.42 -20.32 7.30
C PHE A 16 16.90 -20.17 7.41
N GLN A 17 16.26 -20.66 8.46
CA GLN A 17 14.83 -20.40 8.69
C GLN A 17 14.57 -18.91 8.99
N GLN A 18 15.43 -18.27 9.77
CA GLN A 18 15.30 -16.83 10.06
C GLN A 18 15.52 -16.01 8.79
N LEU A 19 16.48 -16.40 7.95
CA LEU A 19 16.71 -15.81 6.62
C LEU A 19 15.50 -16.02 5.68
N ALA A 20 14.92 -17.22 5.67
CA ALA A 20 13.71 -17.51 4.90
C ALA A 20 12.53 -16.64 5.34
N ASP A 21 12.35 -16.44 6.66
CA ASP A 21 11.34 -15.54 7.21
C ASP A 21 11.61 -14.07 6.91
N GLN A 22 12.87 -13.64 6.81
CA GLN A 22 13.21 -12.28 6.39
C GLN A 22 12.96 -12.04 4.90
N THR A 23 13.17 -13.06 4.07
CA THR A 23 13.06 -12.99 2.60
C THR A 23 11.60 -13.11 2.14
N ILE A 24 10.94 -14.21 2.51
CA ILE A 24 9.57 -14.54 2.09
C ILE A 24 8.53 -13.92 3.02
N LYS A 25 8.90 -13.51 4.25
CA LYS A 25 8.02 -12.79 5.20
C LYS A 25 6.70 -13.50 5.50
N LYS A 26 6.68 -14.85 5.41
CA LYS A 26 5.48 -15.68 5.56
C LYS A 26 4.34 -15.29 4.61
N ASP A 27 4.70 -14.74 3.45
CA ASP A 27 3.79 -14.28 2.41
C ASP A 27 3.71 -15.32 1.28
N PRO A 28 2.54 -15.98 1.09
CA PRO A 28 2.35 -16.93 0.00
C PRO A 28 2.61 -16.34 -1.39
N VAL A 29 2.36 -15.04 -1.61
CA VAL A 29 2.60 -14.39 -2.90
C VAL A 29 4.09 -14.41 -3.22
N ARG A 30 4.94 -14.04 -2.26
CA ARG A 30 6.40 -14.06 -2.43
C ARG A 30 6.91 -15.47 -2.70
N ALA A 31 6.41 -16.46 -1.96
CA ALA A 31 6.79 -17.86 -2.16
C ALA A 31 6.45 -18.34 -3.58
N LEU A 32 5.24 -18.02 -4.05
CA LEU A 32 4.80 -18.38 -5.40
C LEU A 32 5.59 -17.66 -6.49
N VAL A 33 5.91 -16.37 -6.30
CA VAL A 33 6.75 -15.60 -7.24
C VAL A 33 8.09 -16.31 -7.45
N GLU A 34 8.76 -16.73 -6.38
CA GLU A 34 10.03 -17.44 -6.48
C GLU A 34 9.90 -18.79 -7.22
N LEU A 35 8.81 -19.53 -7.00
CA LEU A 35 8.57 -20.80 -7.69
C LEU A 35 8.24 -20.61 -9.18
N ILE A 36 7.48 -19.58 -9.53
CA ILE A 36 7.15 -19.24 -10.91
C ILE A 36 8.42 -18.79 -11.66
N THR A 37 9.27 -17.95 -11.04
CA THR A 37 10.53 -17.53 -11.66
C THR A 37 11.51 -18.69 -11.80
N ASN A 38 11.56 -19.63 -10.85
CA ASN A 38 12.33 -20.88 -11.00
C ASN A 38 11.86 -21.72 -12.19
N SER A 39 10.54 -21.78 -12.40
CA SER A 39 9.94 -22.50 -13.53
C SER A 39 10.32 -21.84 -14.85
N ASP A 40 10.20 -20.51 -14.94
CA ASP A 40 10.62 -19.74 -16.12
C ASP A 40 12.12 -19.91 -16.43
N ASP A 41 12.99 -19.87 -15.42
CA ASP A 41 14.43 -20.11 -15.58
C ASP A 41 14.71 -21.51 -16.14
N SER A 42 13.90 -22.51 -15.75
CA SER A 42 13.98 -23.88 -16.26
C SER A 42 13.63 -23.96 -17.75
N TYR A 43 12.53 -23.33 -18.15
CA TYR A 43 12.16 -23.24 -19.56
C TYR A 43 13.15 -22.43 -20.39
N LYS A 44 13.68 -21.32 -19.86
CA LYS A 44 14.75 -20.54 -20.51
C LYS A 44 15.99 -21.39 -20.77
N ARG A 45 16.34 -22.33 -19.88
CA ARG A 45 17.45 -23.29 -20.14
C ARG A 45 17.14 -24.21 -21.31
N LEU A 46 15.93 -24.76 -21.38
CA LEU A 46 15.51 -25.60 -22.52
C LEU A 46 15.56 -24.82 -23.84
N GLU A 47 15.05 -23.58 -23.85
CA GLU A 47 15.08 -22.72 -25.03
C GLU A 47 16.48 -22.41 -25.54
N ARG A 48 17.47 -22.25 -24.64
CA ARG A 48 18.88 -22.02 -25.03
C ARG A 48 19.50 -23.24 -25.72
N TYR A 49 19.04 -24.43 -25.37
CA TYR A 49 19.41 -25.67 -26.06
C TYR A 49 18.49 -25.97 -27.25
N GLU A 50 17.64 -25.01 -27.63
CA GLU A 50 16.66 -25.14 -28.72
C GLU A 50 15.70 -26.32 -28.54
N ILE A 51 15.44 -26.69 -27.28
CA ILE A 51 14.51 -27.77 -26.94
C ILE A 51 13.09 -27.19 -26.88
N GLU A 52 12.19 -27.72 -27.72
CA GLU A 52 10.78 -27.36 -27.71
C GLU A 52 10.13 -27.64 -26.36
N ASN A 53 9.26 -26.73 -25.93
CA ASN A 53 8.54 -26.79 -24.66
C ASN A 53 7.24 -26.00 -24.76
N ASP A 54 6.28 -26.30 -23.88
CA ASP A 54 4.98 -25.62 -23.83
C ASP A 54 4.97 -24.36 -22.95
N GLY A 55 6.03 -24.14 -22.18
CA GLY A 55 6.17 -23.00 -21.26
C GLY A 55 5.10 -22.93 -20.17
N LYS A 56 4.44 -24.05 -19.85
CA LYS A 56 3.27 -24.08 -18.98
C LYS A 56 3.65 -24.17 -17.50
N VAL A 57 3.04 -23.33 -16.68
CA VAL A 57 3.18 -23.35 -15.22
C VAL A 57 1.80 -23.38 -14.59
N ILE A 58 1.49 -24.42 -13.83
CA ILE A 58 0.20 -24.59 -13.15
C ILE A 58 0.37 -24.31 -11.67
N ILE A 59 -0.44 -23.39 -11.15
CA ILE A 59 -0.50 -23.05 -9.74
C ILE A 59 -1.84 -23.54 -9.20
N THR A 60 -1.82 -24.46 -8.24
CA THR A 60 -3.03 -24.97 -7.58
C THR A 60 -3.10 -24.47 -6.15
N LEU A 61 -4.24 -23.90 -5.77
CA LEU A 61 -4.58 -23.42 -4.44
C LEU A 61 -5.67 -24.31 -3.84
N VAL A 62 -5.38 -24.96 -2.71
CA VAL A 62 -6.40 -25.64 -1.89
C VAL A 62 -6.50 -24.93 -0.55
N ARG A 63 -7.72 -24.58 -0.16
CA ARG A 63 -8.00 -23.84 1.08
C ARG A 63 -8.95 -24.61 1.98
N ALA A 64 -8.57 -24.76 3.23
CA ALA A 64 -9.41 -25.26 4.30
C ALA A 64 -9.22 -24.41 5.57
N ARG A 65 -10.07 -24.61 6.58
CA ARG A 65 -9.99 -23.84 7.82
C ARG A 65 -8.66 -24.09 8.53
N GLY A 66 -7.80 -23.08 8.60
CA GLY A 66 -6.49 -23.16 9.24
C GLY A 66 -5.43 -23.91 8.43
N PHE A 67 -5.70 -24.21 7.15
CA PHE A 67 -4.81 -24.95 6.27
C PHE A 67 -4.85 -24.36 4.85
N GLY A 68 -3.68 -24.11 4.28
CA GLY A 68 -3.55 -23.81 2.86
C GLY A 68 -2.50 -24.71 2.24
N LYS A 69 -2.76 -25.17 1.02
CA LYS A 69 -1.79 -25.88 0.20
C LYS A 69 -1.66 -25.14 -1.13
N PHE A 70 -0.43 -24.85 -1.52
CA PHE A 70 -0.10 -24.30 -2.81
C PHE A 70 0.75 -25.31 -3.57
N THR A 71 0.46 -25.53 -4.84
CA THR A 71 1.27 -26.39 -5.70
C THR A 71 1.70 -25.59 -6.91
N VAL A 72 2.97 -25.65 -7.28
CA VAL A 72 3.48 -25.09 -8.54
C VAL A 72 4.07 -26.24 -9.34
N THR A 73 3.51 -26.48 -10.52
CA THR A 73 3.91 -27.56 -11.43
C THR A 73 4.42 -26.96 -12.74
N ASP A 74 5.62 -27.35 -13.15
CA ASP A 74 6.19 -27.09 -14.47
C ASP A 74 6.48 -28.41 -15.20
N TYR A 75 6.61 -28.29 -16.52
CA TYR A 75 6.90 -29.37 -17.47
C TYR A 75 8.26 -29.17 -18.15
N ALA A 76 9.19 -28.53 -17.42
CA ALA A 76 10.53 -28.25 -17.93
C ALA A 76 11.48 -29.45 -17.66
N GLU A 77 12.73 -29.19 -17.29
CA GLU A 77 13.79 -30.21 -17.24
C GLU A 77 13.62 -31.26 -16.10
N GLY A 78 12.94 -30.92 -15.01
CA GLY A 78 12.88 -31.74 -13.79
C GLY A 78 14.21 -31.85 -13.01
N MET A 79 14.24 -32.77 -12.03
CA MET A 79 15.40 -33.05 -11.19
C MET A 79 15.63 -34.55 -11.03
N ASP A 80 16.86 -34.97 -11.28
CA ASP A 80 17.38 -36.26 -10.86
C ASP A 80 17.62 -36.30 -9.33
N PRO A 81 17.91 -37.48 -8.73
CA PRO A 81 18.12 -37.61 -7.30
C PRO A 81 19.26 -36.75 -6.74
N GLU A 82 20.40 -36.66 -7.45
CA GLU A 82 21.56 -35.91 -6.98
C GLU A 82 21.31 -34.40 -7.04
N LYS A 83 20.68 -33.95 -8.12
CA LYS A 83 20.26 -32.57 -8.32
C LYS A 83 19.26 -32.18 -7.23
N MET A 84 18.32 -33.06 -6.87
CA MET A 84 17.37 -32.84 -5.78
C MET A 84 18.07 -32.75 -4.40
N ASP A 85 19.03 -33.64 -4.11
CA ASP A 85 19.82 -33.59 -2.86
C ASP A 85 20.63 -32.28 -2.75
N LYS A 86 21.20 -31.80 -3.86
CA LYS A 86 21.95 -30.53 -3.89
C LYS A 86 21.01 -29.32 -3.80
N ALA A 87 19.93 -29.31 -4.57
CA ALA A 87 19.00 -28.19 -4.69
C ALA A 87 18.11 -28.00 -3.46
N VAL A 88 17.76 -29.08 -2.75
CA VAL A 88 16.82 -29.02 -1.62
C VAL A 88 17.54 -29.34 -0.31
N GLY A 89 18.41 -30.35 -0.31
CA GLY A 89 18.98 -30.94 0.91
C GLY A 89 20.26 -30.30 1.46
N ARG A 90 21.02 -29.51 0.69
CA ARG A 90 22.27 -28.89 1.18
C ARG A 90 22.11 -27.39 1.45
N PHE A 91 22.41 -26.94 2.66
CA PHE A 91 22.41 -25.53 3.06
C PHE A 91 23.85 -24.99 3.07
N GLY A 92 24.05 -23.73 2.72
CA GLY A 92 25.33 -23.03 2.85
C GLY A 92 26.48 -23.48 1.95
N SER A 93 26.40 -24.62 1.25
CA SER A 93 27.40 -24.94 0.22
C SER A 93 27.19 -24.02 -0.97
N ASP A 94 28.24 -23.31 -1.40
CA ASP A 94 28.25 -22.63 -2.69
C ASP A 94 27.73 -23.60 -3.75
N THR A 95 26.54 -23.33 -4.28
CA THR A 95 25.91 -24.07 -5.36
C THR A 95 26.63 -23.78 -6.68
N HIS A 96 27.98 -23.74 -6.67
CA HIS A 96 28.86 -23.61 -7.82
C HIS A 96 28.58 -24.67 -8.91
N GLY A 97 27.94 -25.78 -8.56
CA GLY A 97 27.56 -26.85 -9.49
C GLY A 97 26.20 -26.66 -10.20
N PHE A 98 25.36 -25.70 -9.82
CA PHE A 98 24.21 -25.29 -10.63
C PHE A 98 24.69 -24.21 -11.59
N VAL A 99 25.35 -24.65 -12.68
CA VAL A 99 25.89 -23.84 -13.79
C VAL A 99 25.97 -22.35 -13.47
N ALA A 100 27.11 -21.94 -12.91
CA ALA A 100 27.54 -20.55 -12.87
C ALA A 100 27.53 -20.01 -14.30
N GLY A 101 26.48 -19.30 -14.66
CA GLY A 101 26.30 -18.83 -16.02
C GLY A 101 24.85 -18.75 -16.39
N GLN A 102 24.08 -17.90 -15.70
CA GLN A 102 23.26 -16.88 -16.37
C GLN A 102 22.43 -16.09 -15.36
N GLY A 103 22.34 -14.80 -15.63
CA GLY A 103 21.50 -13.84 -14.93
C GLY A 103 20.06 -14.30 -14.81
N GLY A 104 19.53 -14.27 -13.61
CA GLY A 104 18.16 -14.66 -13.27
C GLY A 104 17.89 -14.33 -11.82
N ARG A 105 16.61 -14.18 -11.47
CA ARG A 105 16.18 -13.85 -10.09
C ARG A 105 16.61 -14.95 -9.10
N SER A 106 16.67 -16.19 -9.57
CA SER A 106 16.94 -17.38 -8.76
C SER A 106 18.43 -17.72 -8.60
N PHE A 107 19.30 -16.71 -8.68
CA PHE A 107 20.72 -16.90 -8.41
C PHE A 107 20.92 -17.53 -7.01
N PHE A 108 21.72 -18.61 -6.92
CA PHE A 108 22.01 -19.48 -5.77
C PHE A 108 21.08 -20.64 -5.37
N GLY A 109 19.92 -20.87 -6.00
CA GLY A 109 19.05 -22.00 -5.56
C GLY A 109 18.58 -21.90 -4.09
N ARG A 110 18.50 -20.67 -3.57
CA ARG A 110 18.04 -20.35 -2.20
C ARG A 110 16.53 -20.12 -2.13
N GLY A 111 15.93 -19.52 -3.18
CA GLY A 111 14.50 -19.18 -3.21
C GLY A 111 13.55 -20.38 -3.03
N LEU A 112 13.89 -21.56 -3.56
CA LEU A 112 13.09 -22.79 -3.37
C LEU A 112 13.02 -23.21 -1.88
N LYS A 113 14.16 -23.23 -1.20
CA LYS A 113 14.23 -23.62 0.22
C LYS A 113 13.54 -22.59 1.10
N GLU A 114 13.76 -21.30 0.81
CA GLU A 114 13.14 -20.20 1.55
C GLU A 114 11.61 -20.21 1.41
N ALA A 115 11.10 -20.45 0.20
CA ALA A 115 9.67 -20.62 -0.06
C ALA A 115 9.09 -21.79 0.77
N ILE A 116 9.76 -22.96 0.75
CA ILE A 116 9.34 -24.13 1.52
C ILE A 116 9.35 -23.87 3.04
N LEU A 117 10.49 -23.41 3.57
CA LEU A 117 10.68 -23.23 5.01
C LEU A 117 9.84 -22.09 5.58
N SER A 118 9.59 -21.03 4.80
CA SER A 118 8.73 -19.93 5.25
C SER A 118 7.26 -20.36 5.37
N MET A 119 6.81 -21.26 4.49
CA MET A 119 5.45 -21.81 4.55
C MET A 119 5.28 -22.88 5.63
N GLY A 120 6.36 -23.60 5.98
CA GLY A 120 6.41 -24.54 7.09
C GLY A 120 7.07 -25.86 6.67
N GLN A 121 6.50 -26.49 5.65
CA GLN A 121 7.06 -27.66 5.00
C GLN A 121 6.66 -27.70 3.53
N GLY A 122 7.37 -28.51 2.76
CA GLY A 122 7.06 -28.69 1.35
C GLY A 122 7.63 -29.97 0.78
N PHE A 123 6.98 -30.41 -0.29
CA PHE A 123 7.36 -31.58 -1.05
C PHE A 123 7.86 -31.14 -2.42
N VAL A 124 9.00 -31.70 -2.84
CA VAL A 124 9.51 -31.53 -4.19
C VAL A 124 9.42 -32.87 -4.88
N ARG A 125 8.55 -32.96 -5.89
CA ARG A 125 8.32 -34.17 -6.68
C ARG A 125 8.74 -33.89 -8.11
N SER A 126 9.45 -34.81 -8.75
CA SER A 126 9.91 -34.60 -10.12
C SER A 126 9.90 -35.90 -10.89
N ILE A 127 9.58 -35.79 -12.18
CA ILE A 127 9.83 -36.83 -13.15
C ILE A 127 10.93 -36.35 -14.07
N ASN A 128 12.00 -37.14 -14.16
CA ASN A 128 13.12 -36.89 -15.07
C ASN A 128 13.67 -38.24 -15.52
N ASN A 129 13.89 -38.41 -16.84
CA ASN A 129 14.42 -39.66 -17.41
C ASN A 129 13.66 -40.92 -16.96
N ASN A 130 12.33 -40.85 -16.95
CA ASN A 130 11.43 -41.93 -16.51
C ASN A 130 11.61 -42.37 -15.04
N LEU A 131 12.23 -41.53 -14.20
CA LEU A 131 12.34 -41.73 -12.76
C LEU A 131 11.47 -40.73 -12.01
N TYR A 132 10.70 -41.23 -11.06
CA TYR A 132 9.97 -40.46 -10.05
C TYR A 132 10.85 -40.25 -8.82
N ASN A 133 11.04 -38.97 -8.46
CA ASN A 133 11.77 -38.54 -7.28
C ASN A 133 10.85 -37.73 -6.36
N GLU A 134 10.92 -37.98 -5.06
CA GLU A 134 10.18 -37.23 -4.06
C GLU A 134 11.07 -36.92 -2.86
N SER A 135 11.08 -35.65 -2.45
CA SER A 135 11.69 -35.21 -1.20
C SER A 135 10.75 -34.36 -0.38
N LEU A 136 10.95 -34.40 0.93
CA LEU A 136 10.32 -33.57 1.93
C LEU A 136 11.38 -32.66 2.55
N LEU A 137 11.09 -31.37 2.62
CA LEU A 137 11.86 -30.41 3.40
C LEU A 137 10.97 -29.74 4.44
N ASN A 138 11.43 -29.72 5.67
CA ASN A 138 10.86 -28.90 6.75
C ASN A 138 11.96 -28.43 7.70
N ILE A 139 11.57 -27.66 8.72
CA ILE A 139 12.49 -27.04 9.69
C ILE A 139 13.39 -28.03 10.46
N ASN A 140 13.03 -29.31 10.50
CA ASN A 140 13.74 -30.32 11.29
C ASN A 140 14.61 -31.22 10.44
N LYS A 141 14.24 -31.45 9.17
CA LYS A 141 14.85 -32.49 8.35
C LYS A 141 14.64 -32.28 6.85
N TYR A 142 15.56 -32.89 6.12
CA TYR A 142 15.44 -33.21 4.72
C TYR A 142 15.35 -34.74 4.56
N GLU A 143 14.37 -35.22 3.79
CA GLU A 143 14.22 -36.64 3.48
C GLU A 143 13.94 -36.82 2.00
N ARG A 144 14.58 -37.82 1.37
CA ARG A 144 14.32 -38.21 -0.02
C ARG A 144 13.99 -39.69 -0.08
N GLU A 145 12.94 -40.02 -0.81
CA GLU A 145 12.59 -41.42 -1.06
C GLU A 145 13.59 -42.09 -2.01
N VAL A 146 13.63 -43.43 -1.97
CA VAL A 146 14.32 -44.18 -3.04
C VAL A 146 13.65 -43.83 -4.37
N PRO A 147 14.42 -43.42 -5.41
CA PRO A 147 13.89 -43.14 -6.74
C PRO A 147 13.12 -44.35 -7.27
N LYS A 148 11.98 -44.10 -7.90
CA LYS A 148 11.11 -45.14 -8.44
C LYS A 148 10.99 -44.97 -9.94
N GLU A 149 10.64 -46.04 -10.64
CA GLU A 149 10.21 -45.90 -12.03
C GLU A 149 8.94 -45.04 -12.09
N ALA A 150 8.89 -44.11 -13.05
CA ALA A 150 7.74 -43.24 -13.28
C ALA A 150 6.60 -44.00 -13.96
N ILE A 151 5.95 -44.89 -13.21
CA ILE A 151 4.75 -45.60 -13.68
C ILE A 151 3.57 -44.65 -13.86
N GLN A 152 2.55 -45.08 -14.61
CA GLN A 152 1.36 -44.27 -14.92
C GLN A 152 0.71 -43.65 -13.68
N LEU A 153 0.63 -44.40 -12.57
CA LEU A 153 0.12 -43.90 -11.29
C LEU A 153 0.83 -42.61 -10.80
N TYR A 154 2.15 -42.53 -10.94
CA TYR A 154 2.90 -41.33 -10.52
C TYR A 154 2.76 -40.19 -11.53
N LYS A 155 2.68 -40.52 -12.83
CA LYS A 155 2.44 -39.54 -13.89
C LYS A 155 1.09 -38.86 -13.72
N ASP A 156 0.03 -39.66 -13.55
CA ASP A 156 -1.34 -39.17 -13.34
C ASP A 156 -1.45 -38.33 -12.06
N LYS A 157 -0.81 -38.78 -10.97
CA LYS A 157 -0.81 -38.05 -9.69
C LYS A 157 -0.20 -36.65 -9.80
N LEU A 158 0.86 -36.50 -10.60
CA LEU A 158 1.54 -35.20 -10.77
C LEU A 158 0.98 -34.38 -11.95
N GLY A 159 0.28 -35.04 -12.88
CA GLY A 159 -0.03 -34.48 -14.20
C GLY A 159 1.19 -34.43 -15.14
N ILE A 160 2.34 -34.96 -14.74
CA ILE A 160 3.62 -34.88 -15.47
C ILE A 160 3.88 -36.22 -16.18
N TYR A 161 3.87 -36.24 -17.51
CA TYR A 161 3.96 -37.50 -18.27
C TYR A 161 5.35 -37.81 -18.84
N SER A 162 6.22 -36.81 -18.95
CA SER A 162 7.56 -36.90 -19.54
C SER A 162 8.64 -36.36 -18.61
N HIS A 163 8.71 -35.03 -18.45
CA HIS A 163 9.67 -34.32 -17.62
C HIS A 163 8.95 -33.17 -16.91
N GLY A 164 9.36 -32.88 -15.69
CA GLY A 164 8.81 -31.75 -14.95
C GLY A 164 9.05 -31.83 -13.47
N LEU A 165 8.58 -30.80 -12.78
CA LEU A 165 8.75 -30.64 -11.35
C LEU A 165 7.48 -30.06 -10.73
N GLN A 166 7.11 -30.59 -9.58
CA GLN A 166 6.02 -30.11 -8.75
C GLN A 166 6.58 -29.75 -7.37
N VAL A 167 6.37 -28.50 -6.97
CA VAL A 167 6.62 -28.05 -5.59
C VAL A 167 5.28 -27.87 -4.89
N GLU A 168 5.08 -28.62 -3.82
CA GLU A 168 3.94 -28.46 -2.92
C GLU A 168 4.38 -27.73 -1.66
N LEU A 169 3.76 -26.59 -1.35
CA LEU A 169 3.94 -25.83 -0.14
C LEU A 169 2.74 -26.09 0.78
N VAL A 170 3.00 -26.56 1.99
CA VAL A 170 1.98 -26.72 3.03
C VAL A 170 2.11 -25.54 3.99
N ALA A 171 1.14 -24.64 3.93
CA ALA A 171 1.06 -23.45 4.77
C ALA A 171 0.31 -23.76 6.07
N ASP A 172 0.98 -24.47 6.97
CA ASP A 172 0.46 -24.91 8.27
C ASP A 172 1.03 -24.11 9.47
N ARG A 173 1.93 -23.16 9.20
CA ARG A 173 2.58 -22.36 10.24
C ARG A 173 1.69 -21.21 10.73
N GLN A 174 1.71 -20.96 12.04
CA GLN A 174 1.02 -19.82 12.64
C GLN A 174 1.48 -18.48 12.04
N GLY A 175 0.51 -17.63 11.73
CA GLY A 175 0.72 -16.29 11.19
C GLY A 175 0.67 -16.20 9.66
N ILE A 176 0.64 -17.31 8.94
CA ILE A 176 0.42 -17.28 7.49
C ILE A 176 -1.06 -17.00 7.21
N LYS A 177 -1.33 -15.98 6.40
CA LYS A 177 -2.68 -15.68 5.91
C LYS A 177 -2.82 -16.24 4.51
N ILE A 178 -3.74 -17.18 4.33
CA ILE A 178 -4.03 -17.77 3.02
C ILE A 178 -4.96 -16.82 2.24
N PRO A 179 -4.48 -16.17 1.16
CA PRO A 179 -5.30 -15.23 0.39
C PRO A 179 -6.51 -15.93 -0.22
N GLN A 180 -7.57 -15.15 -0.48
CA GLN A 180 -8.68 -15.59 -1.32
C GLN A 180 -8.20 -15.70 -2.77
N TYR A 181 -8.87 -16.51 -3.58
CA TYR A 181 -8.53 -16.72 -4.99
C TYR A 181 -8.32 -15.40 -5.76
N GLU A 182 -9.31 -14.50 -5.74
CA GLU A 182 -9.22 -13.20 -6.44
C GLU A 182 -8.10 -12.30 -5.92
N THR A 183 -7.83 -12.36 -4.60
CA THR A 183 -6.72 -11.59 -4.00
C THR A 183 -5.38 -12.13 -4.48
N LEU A 184 -5.22 -13.45 -4.53
CA LEU A 184 -4.00 -14.09 -5.01
C LEU A 184 -3.79 -13.84 -6.51
N LYS A 185 -4.84 -14.02 -7.31
CA LYS A 185 -4.85 -13.75 -8.75
C LYS A 185 -4.36 -12.33 -9.01
N ARG A 186 -5.00 -11.32 -8.42
CA ARG A 186 -4.61 -9.91 -8.57
C ARG A 186 -3.17 -9.65 -8.11
N ALA A 187 -2.76 -10.24 -6.98
CA ALA A 187 -1.42 -10.06 -6.46
C ALA A 187 -0.35 -10.62 -7.41
N LEU A 188 -0.56 -11.80 -7.99
CA LEU A 188 0.35 -12.42 -8.95
C LEU A 188 0.36 -11.67 -10.29
N GLU A 189 -0.80 -11.29 -10.82
CA GLU A 189 -0.92 -10.55 -12.10
C GLU A 189 -0.19 -9.20 -12.05
N LEU A 190 -0.27 -8.49 -10.92
CA LEU A 190 0.33 -7.16 -10.80
C LEU A 190 1.76 -7.16 -10.26
N HIS A 191 2.27 -8.30 -9.75
CA HIS A 191 3.58 -8.39 -9.14
C HIS A 191 4.68 -8.04 -10.16
N TYR A 192 5.50 -7.02 -9.86
CA TYR A 192 6.50 -6.52 -10.81
C TYR A 192 7.43 -7.61 -11.35
N ALA A 193 7.82 -8.57 -10.51
CA ALA A 193 8.72 -9.67 -10.88
C ALA A 193 8.18 -10.60 -11.97
N LEU A 194 6.85 -10.69 -12.10
CA LEU A 194 6.20 -11.64 -13.00
C LEU A 194 5.79 -10.98 -14.32
N ARG A 195 5.96 -9.67 -14.48
CA ARG A 195 5.46 -8.93 -15.66
C ARG A 195 5.98 -9.49 -16.97
N ASP A 196 7.29 -9.72 -17.07
CA ASP A 196 7.90 -10.26 -18.30
C ASP A 196 7.42 -11.69 -18.57
N ILE A 197 7.25 -12.50 -17.53
CA ILE A 197 6.75 -13.89 -17.62
C ILE A 197 5.30 -13.89 -18.10
N LEU A 198 4.44 -13.09 -17.47
CA LEU A 198 3.00 -13.03 -17.74
C LEU A 198 2.63 -12.27 -19.01
N SER A 199 3.58 -11.54 -19.60
CA SER A 199 3.41 -10.87 -20.90
C SER A 199 4.03 -11.68 -22.05
N SER A 200 4.78 -12.75 -21.76
CA SER A 200 5.48 -13.55 -22.75
C SER A 200 4.53 -14.50 -23.49
N ALA A 201 4.61 -14.51 -24.82
CA ALA A 201 3.91 -15.49 -25.64
C ALA A 201 4.45 -16.93 -25.47
N LYS A 202 5.65 -17.08 -24.89
CA LYS A 202 6.29 -18.38 -24.63
C LYS A 202 5.92 -18.99 -23.28
N ARG A 203 5.07 -18.34 -22.49
CA ARG A 203 4.69 -18.80 -21.15
C ARG A 203 3.18 -18.82 -21.00
N GLU A 204 2.70 -19.84 -20.32
CA GLU A 204 1.32 -19.94 -19.91
C GLU A 204 1.26 -20.25 -18.41
N VAL A 205 0.88 -19.26 -17.62
CA VAL A 205 0.72 -19.42 -16.18
C VAL A 205 -0.77 -19.51 -15.84
N VAL A 206 -1.19 -20.60 -15.22
CA VAL A 206 -2.59 -20.87 -14.88
C VAL A 206 -2.72 -20.99 -13.37
N LEU A 207 -3.69 -20.28 -12.78
CA LEU A 207 -4.08 -20.40 -11.38
C LEU A 207 -5.39 -21.19 -11.28
N ILE A 208 -5.41 -22.20 -10.42
CA ILE A 208 -6.55 -23.09 -10.18
C ILE A 208 -6.85 -23.07 -8.68
N GLU A 209 -8.10 -22.85 -8.28
CA GLU A 209 -8.59 -23.14 -6.92
C GLU A 209 -9.31 -24.47 -6.91
N GLU A 210 -8.88 -25.38 -6.04
CA GLU A 210 -9.47 -26.69 -5.86
C GLU A 210 -10.06 -26.85 -4.45
N THR A 211 -11.09 -27.69 -4.34
CA THR A 211 -11.54 -28.21 -3.05
C THR A 211 -10.52 -29.20 -2.48
N PRO A 212 -10.58 -29.50 -1.16
CA PRO A 212 -9.80 -30.60 -0.58
C PRO A 212 -10.03 -31.96 -1.27
N GLU A 213 -11.21 -32.15 -1.87
CA GLU A 213 -11.60 -33.35 -2.63
C GLU A 213 -11.06 -33.36 -4.08
N GLY A 214 -10.46 -32.26 -4.55
CA GLY A 214 -9.87 -32.13 -5.89
C GLY A 214 -10.81 -31.59 -6.95
N GLU A 215 -11.97 -31.03 -6.58
CA GLU A 215 -12.88 -30.38 -7.53
C GLU A 215 -12.40 -28.97 -7.84
N ILE A 216 -12.29 -28.63 -9.12
CA ILE A 216 -11.94 -27.28 -9.56
C ILE A 216 -13.11 -26.33 -9.28
N LYS A 217 -12.85 -25.30 -8.46
CA LYS A 217 -13.79 -24.22 -8.17
C LYS A 217 -13.62 -23.02 -9.09
N ASN A 218 -12.38 -22.60 -9.29
CA ASN A 218 -12.03 -21.45 -10.11
C ASN A 218 -10.77 -21.78 -10.92
N GLU A 219 -10.70 -21.26 -12.14
CA GLU A 219 -9.53 -21.39 -13.01
C GLU A 219 -9.34 -20.09 -13.79
N SER A 220 -8.10 -19.62 -13.90
CA SER A 220 -7.77 -18.43 -14.69
C SER A 220 -6.35 -18.50 -15.22
N LYS A 221 -6.20 -18.18 -16.51
CA LYS A 221 -4.91 -17.84 -17.09
C LYS A 221 -4.48 -16.47 -16.56
N LEU A 222 -3.31 -16.41 -15.93
CA LEU A 222 -2.72 -15.17 -15.46
C LEU A 222 -2.09 -14.45 -16.64
N SER A 223 -2.27 -13.13 -16.70
CA SER A 223 -1.66 -12.29 -17.73
C SER A 223 -1.36 -10.90 -17.18
N PHE A 224 -0.36 -10.25 -17.75
CA PHE A 224 -0.07 -8.85 -17.47
C PHE A 224 -0.07 -8.07 -18.77
N ILE A 225 -0.64 -6.87 -18.73
CA ILE A 225 -0.64 -5.92 -19.85
C ILE A 225 -0.02 -4.64 -19.32
N GLU A 226 1.05 -4.20 -19.97
CA GLU A 226 1.66 -2.92 -19.62
C GLU A 226 0.68 -1.75 -19.84
N PRO A 227 0.76 -0.71 -19.00
CA PRO A 227 0.00 0.51 -19.25
C PRO A 227 0.29 1.09 -20.63
N LYS A 228 -0.70 1.79 -21.20
CA LYS A 228 -0.51 2.58 -22.43
C LYS A 228 0.05 3.94 -22.06
N GLY A 229 1.02 4.41 -22.82
CA GLY A 229 1.67 5.68 -22.53
C GLY A 229 2.58 6.16 -23.64
N GLN A 230 2.90 7.45 -23.56
CA GLN A 230 3.73 8.15 -24.52
C GLN A 230 5.20 8.07 -24.07
N PRO A 231 6.16 7.72 -24.95
CA PRO A 231 7.56 7.70 -24.58
C PRO A 231 8.05 9.13 -24.28
N ILE A 232 8.65 9.32 -23.12
CA ILE A 232 9.18 10.63 -22.68
C ILE A 232 10.70 10.64 -22.54
N ILE A 233 11.31 9.52 -22.18
CA ILE A 233 12.76 9.38 -22.00
C ILE A 233 13.20 8.08 -22.66
N ASN A 234 14.24 8.16 -23.49
CA ASN A 234 14.99 7.02 -24.01
C ASN A 234 16.47 7.44 -24.05
N ARG A 235 17.25 6.98 -23.08
CA ARG A 235 18.64 7.39 -22.88
C ARG A 235 19.52 6.21 -22.49
N THR A 236 20.76 6.24 -22.95
CA THR A 236 21.77 5.25 -22.60
C THR A 236 22.85 5.91 -21.74
N LEU A 237 23.17 5.27 -20.62
CA LEU A 237 24.35 5.56 -19.81
C LEU A 237 25.48 4.64 -20.23
N GLU A 238 26.65 5.20 -20.50
CA GLU A 238 27.88 4.43 -20.67
C GLU A 238 28.59 4.31 -19.32
N LEU A 239 28.81 3.07 -18.89
CA LEU A 239 29.40 2.72 -17.61
C LEU A 239 30.88 2.38 -17.81
N CYS A 240 31.70 3.41 -18.06
CA CYS A 240 33.14 3.23 -18.36
C CYS A 240 33.90 2.47 -17.25
N GLU A 241 33.50 2.67 -15.99
CA GLU A 241 34.09 2.00 -14.82
C GLU A 241 33.67 0.53 -14.65
N PHE A 242 32.66 0.08 -15.41
CA PHE A 242 32.10 -1.27 -15.35
C PHE A 242 32.22 -1.92 -16.72
N GLU A 243 33.45 -2.16 -17.17
CA GLU A 243 33.75 -2.85 -18.44
C GLU A 243 33.14 -2.19 -19.70
N ASN A 244 32.92 -0.87 -19.66
CA ASN A 244 32.22 -0.12 -20.72
C ASN A 244 30.84 -0.67 -21.05
N GLN A 245 30.16 -1.25 -20.05
CA GLN A 245 28.79 -1.73 -20.18
C GLN A 245 27.84 -0.55 -20.36
N LYS A 246 26.61 -0.86 -20.75
CA LYS A 246 25.57 0.14 -21.00
C LYS A 246 24.35 -0.12 -20.14
N ALA A 247 23.72 0.96 -19.72
CA ALA A 247 22.40 0.91 -19.11
C ALA A 247 21.42 1.73 -19.96
N LEU A 248 20.26 1.16 -20.26
CA LEU A 248 19.21 1.80 -21.05
C LEU A 248 18.06 2.21 -20.13
N LEU A 249 17.72 3.49 -20.14
CA LEU A 249 16.57 4.05 -19.45
C LEU A 249 15.48 4.40 -20.45
N GLU A 250 14.32 3.77 -20.30
CA GLU A 250 13.12 4.01 -21.07
C GLU A 250 11.98 4.38 -20.11
N ILE A 251 11.39 5.56 -20.27
CA ILE A 251 10.27 6.02 -19.44
C ILE A 251 9.14 6.49 -20.34
N PHE A 252 7.94 6.07 -19.97
CA PHE A 252 6.68 6.42 -20.58
C PHE A 252 5.81 7.18 -19.58
N LYS A 253 4.98 8.08 -20.10
CA LYS A 253 3.92 8.76 -19.35
C LYS A 253 2.59 8.12 -19.71
N SER A 254 1.92 7.54 -18.72
CA SER A 254 0.56 7.01 -18.87
C SER A 254 -0.43 8.16 -19.02
N GLU A 255 -1.42 7.97 -19.90
CA GLU A 255 -2.58 8.86 -20.03
C GLU A 255 -3.59 8.64 -18.90
N GLU A 256 -3.60 7.42 -18.35
CA GLU A 256 -4.44 7.02 -17.22
C GLU A 256 -3.67 7.13 -15.90
N GLN A 257 -4.42 7.32 -14.80
CA GLN A 257 -3.83 7.31 -13.47
C GLN A 257 -3.37 5.91 -13.10
N LEU A 258 -2.11 5.79 -12.70
CA LEU A 258 -1.53 4.52 -12.27
C LEU A 258 -1.65 4.34 -10.75
N THR A 259 -1.75 3.10 -10.29
CA THR A 259 -1.65 2.78 -8.87
C THR A 259 -0.23 3.02 -8.34
N GLY A 260 -0.14 3.64 -7.16
CA GLY A 260 1.11 4.15 -6.57
C GLY A 260 1.75 3.26 -5.50
N ARG A 261 2.62 3.86 -4.67
CA ARG A 261 3.48 3.20 -3.67
C ARG A 261 2.74 2.37 -2.60
N GLU A 262 1.46 2.66 -2.35
CA GLU A 262 0.67 1.99 -1.29
C GLU A 262 0.60 0.47 -1.47
N ASP A 263 0.70 0.00 -2.72
CA ASP A 263 0.66 -1.43 -3.06
C ASP A 263 2.07 -2.04 -3.35
N ASN A 264 3.16 -1.35 -2.98
CA ASN A 264 4.59 -1.68 -3.14
C ASN A 264 4.97 -2.58 -4.34
N TYR A 265 4.76 -3.91 -4.26
CA TYR A 265 5.11 -4.85 -5.33
C TYR A 265 4.07 -4.95 -6.46
N MET A 266 2.85 -4.44 -6.26
CA MET A 266 1.75 -4.41 -7.25
C MET A 266 1.55 -3.02 -7.88
N ARG A 267 2.37 -2.03 -7.51
CA ARG A 267 2.27 -0.66 -8.05
C ARG A 267 2.40 -0.66 -9.57
N GLN A 268 1.57 0.07 -10.29
CA GLN A 268 1.68 0.16 -11.75
C GLN A 268 2.68 1.23 -12.18
N ASN A 269 2.83 2.29 -11.39
CA ASN A 269 3.83 3.33 -11.64
C ASN A 269 5.23 2.91 -11.17
N GLY A 270 6.26 3.56 -11.70
CA GLY A 270 7.64 3.31 -11.32
C GLY A 270 8.50 2.72 -12.44
N ILE A 271 9.80 2.81 -12.23
CA ILE A 271 10.83 2.31 -13.13
C ILE A 271 11.24 0.92 -12.64
N LEU A 272 11.05 -0.06 -13.50
CA LEU A 272 11.53 -1.42 -13.30
C LEU A 272 13.05 -1.44 -13.43
N ILE A 273 13.75 -1.97 -12.43
CA ILE A 273 15.20 -2.19 -12.52
C ILE A 273 15.43 -3.59 -13.05
N CYS A 274 15.92 -3.67 -14.27
CA CYS A 274 15.98 -4.90 -15.06
C CYS A 274 17.42 -5.32 -15.34
N SER A 275 17.59 -6.63 -15.40
CA SER A 275 18.73 -7.31 -16.02
C SER A 275 18.23 -8.09 -17.24
N SER A 276 19.10 -8.79 -17.94
CA SER A 276 18.68 -9.66 -19.06
C SER A 276 17.76 -10.79 -18.60
N GLY A 277 17.94 -11.25 -17.37
CA GLY A 277 17.25 -12.43 -16.85
C GLY A 277 15.99 -12.16 -16.03
N ALA A 278 15.92 -11.00 -15.37
CA ALA A 278 14.88 -10.72 -14.37
C ALA A 278 14.68 -9.23 -14.05
N ILE A 279 13.52 -8.96 -13.46
CA ILE A 279 13.17 -7.69 -12.82
C ILE A 279 13.47 -7.78 -11.32
N HIS A 280 14.29 -6.85 -10.83
CA HIS A 280 14.84 -6.87 -9.46
C HIS A 280 14.10 -5.95 -8.49
N GLU A 281 13.62 -4.80 -8.96
CA GLU A 281 12.93 -3.81 -8.14
C GLU A 281 12.03 -2.92 -9.02
N ILE A 282 11.06 -2.23 -8.39
CA ILE A 282 10.26 -1.18 -9.01
C ILE A 282 10.30 0.07 -8.12
N THR A 283 10.72 1.21 -8.67
CA THR A 283 10.92 2.44 -7.88
C THR A 283 10.77 3.70 -8.71
N LEU A 284 10.36 4.82 -8.10
CA LEU A 284 10.53 6.16 -8.66
C LEU A 284 11.74 6.88 -8.03
N PHE A 285 12.58 6.13 -7.31
CA PHE A 285 13.72 6.67 -6.57
C PHE A 285 13.28 7.79 -5.61
N ASN A 286 13.98 8.92 -5.60
CA ASN A 286 13.59 10.09 -4.81
C ASN A 286 12.27 10.76 -5.25
N TYR A 287 11.62 10.31 -6.33
CA TYR A 287 10.38 10.89 -6.87
C TYR A 287 9.11 10.13 -6.49
N ASP A 288 9.18 9.14 -5.60
CA ASP A 288 7.98 8.40 -5.14
C ASP A 288 6.88 9.30 -4.53
N GLY A 289 7.27 10.44 -3.95
CA GLY A 289 6.33 11.44 -3.41
C GLY A 289 5.97 12.58 -4.36
N GLU A 290 6.48 12.59 -5.58
CA GLU A 290 6.23 13.66 -6.56
C GLU A 290 4.97 13.36 -7.38
N GLU A 291 4.01 14.29 -7.38
CA GLU A 291 2.72 14.12 -8.06
C GLU A 291 2.89 13.95 -9.59
N LEU A 292 3.79 14.75 -10.19
CA LEU A 292 4.08 14.68 -11.62
C LEU A 292 4.76 13.38 -12.05
N ALA A 293 5.33 12.64 -11.11
CA ALA A 293 5.97 11.35 -11.36
C ALA A 293 4.98 10.18 -11.26
N GLN A 294 3.77 10.37 -10.71
CA GLN A 294 2.87 9.25 -10.38
C GLN A 294 2.34 8.50 -11.60
N ASN A 295 2.32 9.12 -12.78
CA ASN A 295 1.91 8.47 -14.03
C ASN A 295 3.10 7.99 -14.87
N LEU A 296 4.32 8.04 -14.32
CA LEU A 296 5.51 7.55 -14.99
C LEU A 296 5.68 6.06 -14.73
N TYR A 297 6.00 5.33 -15.79
CA TYR A 297 6.39 3.93 -15.74
C TYR A 297 7.46 3.65 -16.77
N GLY A 298 8.29 2.63 -16.57
CA GLY A 298 9.39 2.37 -17.49
C GLY A 298 10.34 1.29 -17.02
N ARG A 299 11.50 1.21 -17.68
CA ARG A 299 12.56 0.27 -17.40
C ARG A 299 13.91 0.97 -17.35
N LEU A 300 14.76 0.54 -16.43
CA LEU A 300 16.19 0.78 -16.43
C LEU A 300 16.89 -0.58 -16.54
N THR A 301 17.37 -0.90 -17.74
CA THR A 301 17.96 -2.19 -18.07
C THR A 301 19.47 -2.12 -18.01
N CYS A 302 20.11 -2.98 -17.24
CA CYS A 302 21.56 -3.14 -17.16
C CYS A 302 21.94 -4.61 -16.99
N ASP A 303 22.45 -5.23 -18.06
CA ASP A 303 22.81 -6.65 -18.08
C ASP A 303 24.00 -6.97 -17.18
N TYR A 304 24.84 -5.97 -16.85
CA TYR A 304 25.99 -6.16 -15.96
C TYR A 304 25.59 -6.53 -14.53
N ILE A 305 24.33 -6.31 -14.13
CA ILE A 305 23.78 -6.83 -12.88
C ILE A 305 23.93 -8.36 -12.83
N ASP A 306 23.73 -9.04 -13.96
CA ASP A 306 23.86 -10.50 -14.05
C ASP A 306 25.30 -10.98 -13.90
N ASN A 307 26.27 -10.18 -14.32
CA ASN A 307 27.70 -10.45 -14.12
C ASN A 307 28.07 -10.32 -12.64
N LEU A 308 27.65 -9.23 -11.99
CA LEU A 308 27.89 -9.03 -10.56
C LEU A 308 27.27 -10.14 -9.72
N LEU A 309 26.04 -10.55 -10.04
CA LEU A 309 25.41 -11.70 -9.39
C LEU A 309 26.24 -12.97 -9.61
N ARG A 310 26.73 -13.21 -10.83
CA ARG A 310 27.58 -14.37 -11.17
C ARG A 310 28.86 -14.43 -10.37
N ASP A 311 29.46 -13.27 -10.11
CA ASP A 311 30.71 -13.13 -9.38
C ASP A 311 30.50 -12.98 -7.86
N ASN A 312 29.29 -13.31 -7.38
CA ASN A 312 28.87 -13.23 -5.97
C ASN A 312 29.06 -11.83 -5.35
N GLN A 313 28.96 -10.76 -6.15
CA GLN A 313 28.99 -9.39 -5.67
C GLN A 313 27.60 -8.98 -5.14
N PRO A 314 27.50 -8.33 -3.96
CA PRO A 314 26.23 -8.02 -3.31
C PRO A 314 25.53 -6.80 -3.95
N ILE A 315 25.01 -6.97 -5.16
CA ILE A 315 24.20 -5.95 -5.86
C ILE A 315 22.70 -6.03 -5.50
N ILE A 316 22.26 -7.16 -4.92
CA ILE A 316 20.90 -7.39 -4.42
C ILE A 316 20.97 -7.54 -2.90
N LYS A 317 19.99 -6.98 -2.18
CA LYS A 317 19.89 -7.11 -0.72
C LYS A 317 19.76 -8.57 -0.31
N ASP A 318 20.30 -8.93 0.85
CA ASP A 318 20.15 -10.27 1.43
C ASP A 318 18.68 -10.70 1.59
N SER A 319 17.79 -9.74 1.87
CA SER A 319 16.33 -9.94 1.96
C SER A 319 15.64 -10.19 0.61
N ARG A 320 16.37 -10.11 -0.51
CA ARG A 320 15.90 -10.27 -1.90
C ARG A 320 14.70 -9.40 -2.28
N ASP A 321 14.48 -8.30 -1.58
CA ASP A 321 13.37 -7.37 -1.84
C ASP A 321 13.81 -6.09 -2.56
N GLY A 322 14.99 -6.10 -3.18
CA GLY A 322 15.45 -5.06 -4.10
C GLY A 322 16.96 -4.97 -4.24
N ILE A 323 17.39 -3.98 -5.00
CA ILE A 323 18.79 -3.63 -5.25
C ILE A 323 19.43 -3.07 -3.97
N ASP A 324 20.68 -3.42 -3.73
CA ASP A 324 21.49 -2.73 -2.74
C ASP A 324 22.00 -1.40 -3.34
N TRP A 325 21.28 -0.32 -3.02
CA TRP A 325 21.59 1.03 -3.47
C TRP A 325 22.85 1.66 -2.86
N SER A 326 23.64 0.90 -2.08
CA SER A 326 24.98 1.26 -1.64
C SER A 326 26.09 0.80 -2.61
N HIS A 327 25.78 -0.14 -3.51
CA HIS A 327 26.76 -0.64 -4.48
C HIS A 327 27.11 0.42 -5.54
N PRO A 328 28.39 0.56 -5.97
CA PRO A 328 28.81 1.57 -6.95
C PRO A 328 27.99 1.59 -8.25
N LEU A 329 27.73 0.42 -8.85
CA LEU A 329 26.85 0.32 -10.02
C LEU A 329 25.43 0.86 -9.73
N ALA A 330 24.83 0.46 -8.61
CA ALA A 330 23.48 0.87 -8.25
C ALA A 330 23.39 2.39 -8.02
N ILE A 331 24.43 2.98 -7.42
CA ILE A 331 24.55 4.43 -7.27
C ILE A 331 24.55 5.10 -8.65
N ALA A 332 25.40 4.63 -9.58
CA ALA A 332 25.48 5.20 -10.93
C ALA A 332 24.15 5.11 -11.69
N LEU A 333 23.48 3.95 -11.61
CA LEU A 333 22.16 3.72 -12.21
C LEU A 333 21.09 4.65 -11.60
N ARG A 334 21.07 4.79 -10.27
CA ARG A 334 20.13 5.69 -9.56
C ARG A 334 20.36 7.14 -9.97
N GLU A 335 21.59 7.62 -9.89
CA GLU A 335 21.91 9.02 -10.19
C GLU A 335 21.56 9.39 -11.63
N PHE A 336 21.82 8.48 -12.57
CA PHE A 336 21.43 8.65 -13.97
C PHE A 336 19.91 8.75 -14.12
N ALA A 337 19.16 7.80 -13.56
CA ALA A 337 17.71 7.80 -13.65
C ALA A 337 17.08 9.02 -12.94
N GLU A 338 17.58 9.38 -11.76
CA GLU A 338 17.11 10.55 -11.03
C GLU A 338 17.40 11.86 -11.78
N CYS A 339 18.55 11.96 -12.44
CA CYS A 339 18.89 13.12 -13.26
C CYS A 339 17.91 13.29 -14.43
N GLU A 340 17.63 12.21 -15.18
CA GLU A 340 16.72 12.27 -16.34
C GLU A 340 15.27 12.52 -15.92
N ILE A 341 14.78 11.85 -14.87
CA ILE A 341 13.45 12.07 -14.30
C ILE A 341 13.32 13.52 -13.80
N GLY A 342 14.35 14.03 -13.12
CA GLY A 342 14.41 15.40 -12.60
C GLY A 342 14.32 16.46 -13.70
N LYS A 343 15.01 16.25 -14.84
CA LYS A 343 14.91 17.14 -16.02
C LYS A 343 13.47 17.20 -16.53
N TYR A 344 12.84 16.04 -16.72
CA TYR A 344 11.46 15.97 -17.19
C TYR A 344 10.47 16.65 -16.23
N ILE A 345 10.59 16.39 -14.92
CA ILE A 345 9.71 17.03 -13.92
C ILE A 345 9.90 18.54 -13.90
N ALA A 346 11.14 19.02 -14.00
CA ALA A 346 11.42 20.46 -14.04
C ALA A 346 10.82 21.13 -15.29
N GLU A 347 10.86 20.45 -16.43
CA GLU A 347 10.21 20.91 -17.66
C GLU A 347 8.68 20.93 -17.54
N GLU A 348 8.07 19.88 -17.00
CA GLU A 348 6.62 19.84 -16.78
C GLU A 348 6.18 20.91 -15.77
N LYS A 349 6.92 21.12 -14.67
CA LYS A 349 6.64 22.23 -13.73
C LYS A 349 6.70 23.58 -14.42
N LYS A 350 7.72 23.83 -15.25
CA LYS A 350 7.82 25.07 -16.03
C LYS A 350 6.66 25.23 -17.01
N LYS A 351 6.22 24.15 -17.68
CA LYS A 351 5.04 24.17 -18.57
C LYS A 351 3.77 24.50 -17.78
N SER A 352 3.55 23.86 -16.64
CA SER A 352 2.42 24.17 -15.76
C SER A 352 2.45 25.61 -15.26
N GLU A 353 3.61 26.13 -14.84
CA GLU A 353 3.77 27.52 -14.40
C GLU A 353 3.60 28.54 -15.54
N THR A 354 4.04 28.22 -16.77
CA THR A 354 3.81 29.08 -17.94
C THR A 354 2.35 29.03 -18.39
N HIS A 355 1.69 27.87 -18.35
CA HIS A 355 0.25 27.77 -18.60
C HIS A 355 -0.57 28.53 -17.54
N GLU A 356 -0.26 28.37 -16.25
CA GLU A 356 -0.89 29.14 -15.16
C GLU A 356 -0.65 30.65 -15.31
N LYS A 357 0.54 31.08 -15.74
CA LYS A 357 0.84 32.50 -16.00
C LYS A 357 0.08 33.06 -17.19
N PHE A 358 -0.12 32.28 -18.26
CA PHE A 358 -0.81 32.69 -19.47
C PHE A 358 -2.33 32.74 -19.31
N VAL A 359 -2.91 31.94 -18.42
CA VAL A 359 -4.37 31.77 -18.44
C VAL A 359 -5.12 32.53 -17.36
N SER A 360 -4.54 32.86 -16.19
CA SER A 360 -5.22 33.77 -15.27
C SER A 360 -4.81 35.24 -15.46
N SER A 361 -5.75 36.12 -15.77
CA SER A 361 -5.51 37.56 -15.94
C SER A 361 -4.93 38.17 -14.66
N ASP A 362 -4.18 39.25 -14.78
CA ASP A 362 -3.68 39.98 -13.60
C ASP A 362 -4.81 40.45 -12.67
N ALA A 363 -6.01 40.69 -13.20
CA ALA A 363 -7.20 41.02 -12.42
C ALA A 363 -7.69 39.83 -11.59
N THR A 364 -7.77 38.64 -12.21
CA THR A 364 -8.17 37.40 -11.51
C THR A 364 -7.15 36.98 -10.46
N LYS A 365 -5.84 37.07 -10.75
CA LYS A 365 -4.77 36.83 -9.75
C LYS A 365 -4.92 37.73 -8.52
N ARG A 366 -5.23 39.02 -8.73
CA ARG A 366 -5.48 39.96 -7.64
C ARG A 366 -6.74 39.60 -6.84
N LYS A 367 -7.83 39.19 -7.50
CA LYS A 367 -9.06 38.71 -6.84
C LYS A 367 -8.78 37.46 -6.00
N PHE A 368 -8.04 36.48 -6.53
CA PHE A 368 -7.67 35.26 -5.79
C PHE A 368 -6.80 35.55 -4.58
N LYS A 369 -5.80 36.42 -4.71
CA LYS A 369 -4.97 36.83 -3.57
C LYS A 369 -5.81 37.50 -2.47
N LYS A 370 -6.69 38.44 -2.83
CA LYS A 370 -7.63 39.08 -1.89
C LYS A 370 -8.57 38.08 -1.24
N ALA A 371 -9.06 37.11 -2.03
CA ALA A 371 -9.92 36.04 -1.52
C ALA A 371 -9.16 35.23 -0.48
N ILE A 372 -7.97 34.71 -0.78
CA ILE A 372 -7.15 33.92 0.17
C ILE A 372 -6.91 34.68 1.48
N GLU A 373 -6.59 35.97 1.43
CA GLU A 373 -6.43 36.79 2.63
C GLU A 373 -7.72 36.83 3.47
N LYS A 374 -8.89 36.99 2.83
CA LYS A 374 -10.19 37.00 3.52
C LYS A 374 -10.60 35.62 4.02
N LEU A 375 -10.41 34.57 3.22
CA LEU A 375 -10.73 33.18 3.57
C LEU A 375 -9.92 32.73 4.79
N ASN A 376 -8.64 33.12 4.89
CA ASN A 376 -7.84 32.85 6.07
C ASN A 376 -8.31 33.63 7.31
N ARG A 377 -8.79 34.86 7.16
CA ARG A 377 -9.44 35.58 8.28
C ARG A 377 -10.73 34.88 8.73
N ILE A 378 -11.53 34.39 7.79
CA ILE A 378 -12.72 33.58 8.10
C ILE A 378 -12.30 32.31 8.83
N ALA A 379 -11.30 31.58 8.34
CA ALA A 379 -10.79 30.39 9.01
C ALA A 379 -10.27 30.69 10.42
N GLU A 380 -9.56 31.80 10.62
CA GLU A 380 -9.12 32.22 11.94
C GLU A 380 -10.29 32.51 12.88
N ILE A 381 -11.33 33.22 12.42
CA ILE A 381 -12.53 33.49 13.23
C ILE A 381 -13.25 32.17 13.55
N GLU A 382 -13.40 31.31 12.55
CA GLU A 382 -14.22 30.12 12.67
C GLU A 382 -13.52 28.98 13.41
N LEU A 383 -12.17 29.00 13.51
CA LEU A 383 -11.36 27.95 14.12
C LEU A 383 -10.57 28.40 15.36
N LYS A 384 -10.57 29.68 15.77
CA LYS A 384 -9.98 30.13 17.04
C LYS A 384 -10.84 29.69 18.23
N ASP A 385 -10.48 28.55 18.82
CA ASP A 385 -10.13 28.38 20.25
C ASP A 385 -9.84 26.91 20.57
N VAL A 386 -8.54 26.52 20.55
CA VAL A 386 -7.90 25.52 21.45
C VAL A 386 -6.38 25.76 21.36
N SER A 387 -5.88 26.81 22.01
CA SER A 387 -4.42 26.97 22.16
C SER A 387 -4.03 27.64 23.47
N LYS A 388 -4.51 27.09 24.58
CA LYS A 388 -3.81 27.08 25.88
C LYS A 388 -4.14 25.78 26.60
N GLY A 389 -3.14 24.93 26.79
CA GLY A 389 -3.25 23.64 27.46
C GLY A 389 -1.88 23.21 27.93
N GLY A 390 -1.31 24.00 28.84
CA GLY A 390 -0.09 23.71 29.57
C GLY A 390 -0.25 24.35 30.94
N GLU A 391 -0.56 23.50 31.91
CA GLU A 391 -0.52 23.67 33.37
C GLU A 391 -1.25 24.88 33.99
N GLY A 392 -2.17 24.57 34.90
CA GLY A 392 -2.93 25.54 35.70
C GLY A 392 -4.42 25.53 35.36
N GLU A 393 -5.22 25.11 36.32
CA GLU A 393 -6.67 25.15 36.34
C GLU A 393 -7.20 26.55 35.97
N GLU A 394 -8.16 26.63 35.04
CA GLU A 394 -9.48 27.24 35.25
C GLU A 394 -10.37 27.15 33.97
N GLU A 395 -11.57 26.65 34.22
CA GLU A 395 -12.83 26.63 33.47
C GLU A 395 -12.89 27.12 32.01
N GLY A 396 -12.93 26.15 31.09
CA GLY A 396 -13.62 26.24 29.81
C GLY A 396 -14.63 25.11 29.69
N SER A 397 -15.85 25.35 30.16
CA SER A 397 -16.98 24.41 30.16
C SER A 397 -17.36 23.99 28.73
N MET A 398 -16.85 22.85 28.24
CA MET A 398 -17.58 22.06 27.24
C MET A 398 -18.78 21.41 27.94
N TYR A 399 -19.98 21.85 27.55
CA TYR A 399 -21.25 21.36 28.05
C TYR A 399 -21.54 19.97 27.47
N PRO A 400 -21.89 18.96 28.29
CA PRO A 400 -22.45 17.72 27.78
C PRO A 400 -23.81 18.06 27.12
N PRO A 401 -23.98 17.93 25.80
CA PRO A 401 -25.19 18.37 25.10
C PRO A 401 -26.49 17.75 25.63
N ASN A 402 -26.43 16.54 26.23
CA ASN A 402 -27.59 15.90 26.89
C ASN A 402 -27.51 15.91 28.43
N GLY A 403 -26.59 16.69 28.99
CA GLY A 403 -26.35 16.74 30.43
C GLY A 403 -25.66 15.50 31.01
N PHE A 404 -25.30 14.50 30.20
CA PHE A 404 -24.44 13.37 30.54
C PHE A 404 -23.72 12.88 29.29
N ASP A 405 -22.45 13.22 29.10
CA ASP A 405 -21.70 12.87 27.87
C ASP A 405 -20.20 12.60 28.08
N PHE A 406 -19.62 11.85 27.15
CA PHE A 406 -18.18 11.83 26.94
C PHE A 406 -17.69 13.16 26.35
N VAL A 407 -16.63 13.74 26.92
CA VAL A 407 -16.06 15.02 26.48
C VAL A 407 -14.55 14.89 26.31
N PRO A 408 -14.04 14.69 25.07
CA PRO A 408 -14.75 14.62 23.79
C PRO A 408 -15.53 13.30 23.59
N ASN A 409 -16.36 13.21 22.55
CA ASN A 409 -17.07 11.99 22.14
C ASN A 409 -16.30 11.15 21.09
N TYR A 410 -15.04 11.51 20.78
CA TYR A 410 -14.18 10.78 19.86
C TYR A 410 -12.74 10.72 20.38
N TYR A 411 -12.11 9.54 20.33
CA TYR A 411 -10.76 9.32 20.84
C TYR A 411 -9.88 8.50 19.89
N HIS A 412 -8.62 8.94 19.73
CA HIS A 412 -7.53 8.11 19.22
C HIS A 412 -6.75 7.50 20.38
N ILE A 413 -6.84 6.18 20.55
CA ILE A 413 -6.17 5.45 21.63
C ILE A 413 -5.03 4.59 21.10
N LEU A 414 -3.99 4.42 21.92
CA LEU A 414 -2.84 3.60 21.57
C LEU A 414 -3.06 2.15 21.97
N ILE A 415 -2.47 1.23 21.20
CA ILE A 415 -2.56 -0.21 21.47
C ILE A 415 -1.75 -0.56 22.70
N GLY A 416 -2.32 -1.42 23.54
CA GLY A 416 -1.63 -1.93 24.73
C GLY A 416 -1.37 -0.86 25.79
N GLN A 417 -1.94 0.34 25.64
CA GLN A 417 -1.79 1.44 26.58
C GLN A 417 -3.15 1.85 27.14
N LYS A 418 -3.18 2.04 28.46
CA LYS A 418 -4.30 2.61 29.18
C LYS A 418 -4.57 4.03 28.68
N SER A 419 -5.77 4.26 28.18
CA SER A 419 -6.26 5.56 27.73
C SER A 419 -7.43 6.01 28.60
N THR A 420 -7.46 7.31 28.91
CA THR A 420 -8.50 7.93 29.74
C THR A 420 -9.59 8.53 28.87
N LEU A 421 -10.84 8.17 29.15
CA LEU A 421 -12.03 8.81 28.62
C LEU A 421 -12.61 9.70 29.73
N THR A 422 -13.01 10.92 29.38
CA THR A 422 -13.61 11.86 30.34
C THR A 422 -15.11 11.90 30.11
N LEU A 423 -15.89 11.74 31.18
CA LEU A 423 -17.33 11.94 31.18
C LEU A 423 -17.68 13.12 32.07
N LYS A 424 -18.75 13.82 31.68
CA LYS A 424 -19.33 14.92 32.45
C LYS A 424 -20.83 14.73 32.58
N MET A 425 -21.34 14.95 33.78
CA MET A 425 -22.77 14.98 34.08
C MET A 425 -23.15 16.35 34.64
N ASN A 426 -24.24 16.95 34.16
CA ASN A 426 -24.81 18.15 34.77
C ASN A 426 -25.22 17.81 36.20
N ARG A 427 -24.78 18.61 37.16
CA ARG A 427 -25.07 18.40 38.58
C ARG A 427 -26.57 18.34 38.85
N GLU A 428 -27.39 19.10 38.11
CA GLU A 428 -28.85 19.07 38.25
C GLU A 428 -29.49 17.70 37.95
N MET A 429 -28.81 16.89 37.12
CA MET A 429 -29.24 15.54 36.74
C MET A 429 -28.78 14.47 37.72
N PHE A 430 -27.88 14.79 38.65
CA PHE A 430 -27.42 13.86 39.67
C PHE A 430 -28.55 13.47 40.61
N ARG A 431 -28.75 12.16 40.74
CA ARG A 431 -29.72 11.51 41.65
C ARG A 431 -29.06 10.22 42.16
N LYS A 432 -29.49 9.72 43.32
CA LYS A 432 -28.91 8.51 43.93
C LYS A 432 -29.05 7.29 43.01
N GLU A 433 -30.08 7.24 42.18
CA GLU A 433 -30.32 6.20 41.18
C GLU A 433 -29.37 6.28 39.97
N ARG A 434 -28.64 7.39 39.81
CA ARG A 434 -27.67 7.66 38.74
C ARG A 434 -26.23 7.75 39.25
N SER A 435 -25.98 7.39 40.52
CA SER A 435 -24.64 7.42 41.10
C SER A 435 -23.74 6.30 40.56
N LEU A 436 -24.31 5.19 40.10
CA LEU A 436 -23.55 4.10 39.50
C LEU A 436 -23.58 4.20 37.96
N VAL A 437 -22.42 4.41 37.36
CA VAL A 437 -22.23 4.46 35.91
C VAL A 437 -21.63 3.16 35.41
N THR A 438 -22.30 2.50 34.47
CA THR A 438 -21.79 1.30 33.80
C THR A 438 -21.20 1.67 32.44
N ILE A 439 -20.11 1.01 32.05
CA ILE A 439 -19.36 1.31 30.83
C ILE A 439 -19.08 0.01 30.08
N SER A 440 -19.41 0.00 28.80
CA SER A 440 -19.29 -1.17 27.92
C SER A 440 -18.74 -0.76 26.55
N SER A 441 -18.31 -1.74 25.75
CA SER A 441 -17.95 -1.51 24.35
C SER A 441 -18.67 -2.49 23.45
N ASP A 442 -19.06 -2.03 22.26
CA ASP A 442 -19.63 -2.87 21.20
C ASP A 442 -18.58 -3.61 20.37
N SER A 443 -17.29 -3.39 20.63
CA SER A 443 -16.18 -3.91 19.83
C SER A 443 -15.23 -4.76 20.67
N PRO A 444 -14.90 -5.99 20.23
CA PRO A 444 -13.94 -6.84 20.94
C PRO A 444 -12.50 -6.27 20.90
N ASN A 445 -12.26 -5.29 20.03
CA ASN A 445 -10.97 -4.61 19.84
C ASN A 445 -10.70 -3.52 20.88
N ILE A 446 -11.69 -3.17 21.70
CA ILE A 446 -11.57 -2.19 22.78
C ILE A 446 -11.82 -2.94 24.09
N ARG A 447 -10.83 -2.94 24.98
CA ARG A 447 -10.98 -3.47 26.32
C ARG A 447 -11.43 -2.36 27.25
N ILE A 448 -12.57 -2.54 27.91
CA ILE A 448 -12.98 -1.69 29.02
C ILE A 448 -12.19 -2.10 30.28
N LEU A 449 -11.46 -1.16 30.86
CA LEU A 449 -10.73 -1.37 32.13
C LEU A 449 -11.53 -0.87 33.34
N THR A 450 -12.48 0.03 33.12
CA THR A 450 -13.43 0.53 34.13
C THR A 450 -14.83 0.22 33.67
N SER A 451 -15.37 -0.94 34.06
CA SER A 451 -16.72 -1.36 33.66
C SER A 451 -17.83 -0.73 34.49
N GLU A 452 -17.51 -0.32 35.72
CA GLU A 452 -18.44 0.33 36.65
C GLU A 452 -17.70 1.42 37.42
N LEU A 453 -18.37 2.52 37.70
CA LEU A 453 -17.85 3.65 38.46
C LEU A 453 -18.95 4.25 39.34
N GLU A 454 -18.67 4.40 40.63
CA GLU A 454 -19.51 5.19 41.52
C GLU A 454 -19.11 6.67 41.45
N VAL A 455 -20.09 7.53 41.17
CA VAL A 455 -19.94 8.96 40.96
C VAL A 455 -20.51 9.68 42.19
N GLU A 456 -19.66 10.48 42.81
CA GLU A 456 -20.04 11.33 43.94
C GLU A 456 -20.41 12.74 43.46
N GLU A 457 -21.27 13.43 44.22
CA GLU A 457 -21.62 14.82 43.94
C GLU A 457 -20.40 15.73 44.17
N GLN A 458 -20.13 16.61 43.21
CA GLN A 458 -18.98 17.53 43.23
C GLN A 458 -19.45 18.99 43.15
N PRO A 459 -18.68 19.94 43.70
CA PRO A 459 -18.93 21.37 43.51
C PRO A 459 -18.70 21.79 42.04
N GLY A 460 -19.50 22.74 41.56
CA GLY A 460 -19.50 23.21 40.16
C GLY A 460 -20.76 22.81 39.39
N PRO A 461 -20.91 23.29 38.13
CA PRO A 461 -22.08 22.99 37.29
C PRO A 461 -22.10 21.55 36.75
N PHE A 462 -20.96 20.85 36.76
CA PHE A 462 -20.83 19.48 36.26
C PHE A 462 -20.05 18.61 37.23
N ILE A 463 -20.44 17.35 37.32
CA ILE A 463 -19.68 16.28 37.93
C ILE A 463 -18.81 15.66 36.84
N THR A 464 -17.49 15.66 37.02
CA THR A 464 -16.53 15.10 36.05
C THR A 464 -15.92 13.83 36.60
N PHE A 465 -15.83 12.80 35.76
CA PHE A 465 -15.22 11.52 36.13
C PHE A 465 -14.59 10.83 34.93
N HIS A 466 -13.80 9.79 35.20
CA HIS A 466 -12.93 9.18 34.20
C HIS A 466 -13.13 7.67 34.10
N ALA A 467 -13.18 7.19 32.85
CA ALA A 467 -13.19 5.79 32.51
C ALA A 467 -11.89 5.42 31.81
N TYR A 468 -11.45 4.18 31.96
CA TYR A 468 -10.21 3.71 31.34
C TYR A 468 -10.48 2.60 30.33
N VAL A 469 -9.83 2.69 29.17
CA VAL A 469 -9.92 1.72 28.08
C VAL A 469 -8.55 1.41 27.50
N GLU A 470 -8.44 0.30 26.78
CA GLU A 470 -7.21 -0.15 26.12
C GLU A 470 -7.54 -0.71 24.72
N GLY A 471 -6.79 -0.28 23.70
CA GLY A 471 -6.93 -0.80 22.34
C GLY A 471 -6.17 -2.12 22.16
N LYS A 472 -6.79 -3.11 21.50
CA LYS A 472 -6.18 -4.43 21.27
C LYS A 472 -5.58 -4.62 19.88
N GLN A 473 -5.99 -3.83 18.87
CA GLN A 473 -5.60 -4.05 17.47
C GLN A 473 -5.43 -2.74 16.69
N ILE A 474 -4.40 -2.65 15.83
CA ILE A 474 -4.15 -1.50 14.93
C ILE A 474 -5.32 -1.31 13.98
N GLY A 475 -5.83 -0.07 13.88
CA GLY A 475 -6.95 0.30 13.02
C GLY A 475 -8.32 -0.15 13.56
N GLY A 476 -8.36 -0.72 14.76
CA GLY A 476 -9.61 -1.13 15.41
C GLY A 476 -10.54 0.06 15.66
N LYS A 477 -11.81 -0.09 15.27
CA LYS A 477 -12.88 0.86 15.54
C LYS A 477 -13.91 0.24 16.49
N GLY A 478 -14.58 1.08 17.27
CA GLY A 478 -15.71 0.67 18.10
C GLY A 478 -16.27 1.84 18.89
N ARG A 479 -17.40 1.61 19.53
CA ARG A 479 -18.07 2.56 20.43
C ARG A 479 -17.91 2.10 21.87
N VAL A 480 -17.75 3.08 22.74
CA VAL A 480 -17.80 2.89 24.19
C VAL A 480 -19.07 3.59 24.67
N ILE A 481 -19.90 2.85 25.39
CA ILE A 481 -21.23 3.27 25.83
C ILE A 481 -21.18 3.40 27.35
N ALA A 482 -21.66 4.52 27.88
CA ALA A 482 -21.84 4.73 29.31
C ALA A 482 -23.32 4.91 29.65
N ILE A 483 -23.77 4.25 30.73
CA ILE A 483 -25.16 4.27 31.19
C ILE A 483 -25.20 4.65 32.67
N ALA A 484 -26.00 5.65 33.02
CA ALA A 484 -26.25 6.12 34.38
C ALA A 484 -27.76 6.21 34.63
N GLY A 485 -28.34 5.19 35.26
CA GLY A 485 -29.80 5.05 35.38
C GLY A 485 -30.47 4.96 34.00
N ASP A 486 -31.26 5.98 33.65
CA ASP A 486 -31.94 6.15 32.36
C ASP A 486 -31.13 6.94 31.31
N LEU A 487 -29.97 7.48 31.68
CA LEU A 487 -29.12 8.27 30.78
C LEU A 487 -28.13 7.38 30.05
N THR A 488 -27.95 7.61 28.76
CA THR A 488 -26.99 6.86 27.92
C THR A 488 -26.21 7.83 27.04
N THR A 489 -24.90 7.63 26.91
CA THR A 489 -24.01 8.36 25.99
C THR A 489 -23.00 7.41 25.36
N GLU A 490 -22.46 7.77 24.20
CA GLU A 490 -21.45 6.99 23.50
C GLU A 490 -20.26 7.85 23.03
N ALA A 491 -19.09 7.22 22.96
CA ALA A 491 -17.89 7.77 22.34
C ALA A 491 -17.32 6.81 21.30
N GLN A 492 -16.89 7.36 20.16
CA GLN A 492 -16.19 6.62 19.12
C GLN A 492 -14.69 6.50 19.44
N ILE A 493 -14.15 5.29 19.29
CA ILE A 493 -12.76 4.99 19.59
C ILE A 493 -12.08 4.43 18.34
N HIS A 494 -10.95 5.02 17.96
CA HIS A 494 -10.05 4.51 16.93
C HIS A 494 -8.69 4.17 17.52
N THR A 495 -8.21 2.96 17.21
CA THR A 495 -6.96 2.45 17.75
C THR A 495 -5.79 2.68 16.78
N VAL A 496 -4.72 3.34 17.22
CA VAL A 496 -3.55 3.71 16.39
C VAL A 496 -2.24 3.17 16.97
N ALA A 497 -1.24 2.93 16.11
CA ALA A 497 0.05 2.33 16.51
C ALA A 497 1.01 3.34 17.16
N GLN A 498 0.92 4.61 16.79
CA GLN A 498 1.67 5.72 17.38
C GLN A 498 0.78 6.98 17.35
N ARG A 499 0.92 7.87 18.33
CA ARG A 499 0.33 9.21 18.25
C ARG A 499 1.11 9.94 17.17
N GLU A 500 0.40 10.52 16.19
CA GLU A 500 1.02 11.52 15.32
C GLU A 500 1.66 12.58 16.24
N LYS A 501 2.99 12.67 16.21
CA LYS A 501 3.68 13.77 16.85
C LYS A 501 3.22 15.02 16.12
N SER A 502 2.46 15.87 16.81
CA SER A 502 2.21 17.21 16.34
C SER A 502 3.56 17.85 16.08
N ASP A 503 3.82 18.10 14.79
CA ASP A 503 5.04 18.69 14.30
C ASP A 503 5.16 20.06 14.98
N LYS A 504 5.98 20.17 16.03
CA LYS A 504 6.40 21.45 16.61
C LYS A 504 7.31 22.13 15.59
N ARG A 505 6.73 22.58 14.48
CA ARG A 505 7.41 23.47 13.55
C ARG A 505 7.59 24.81 14.24
N LYS A 506 8.85 25.23 14.26
CA LYS A 506 9.28 26.59 14.60
C LYS A 506 8.31 27.59 13.99
N ARG A 507 7.74 28.48 14.82
CA ARG A 507 6.93 29.62 14.41
C ARG A 507 7.74 30.50 13.46
N GLY A 508 7.62 30.22 12.16
CA GLY A 508 7.98 31.10 11.06
C GLY A 508 6.71 31.76 10.54
N HIS A 509 6.80 33.05 10.23
CA HIS A 509 5.72 33.97 9.84
C HIS A 509 4.48 33.36 9.16
N HIS A 510 3.31 33.75 9.68
CA HIS A 510 1.94 33.44 9.22
C HIS A 510 1.78 33.26 7.69
N ARG A 511 1.58 32.01 7.25
CA ARG A 511 0.76 31.70 6.06
C ARG A 511 -0.42 30.86 6.53
N GLY A 512 -1.63 31.35 6.30
CA GLY A 512 -2.88 30.70 6.74
C GLY A 512 -3.16 29.37 6.03
N MET A 513 -4.27 28.75 6.40
CA MET A 513 -4.74 27.45 5.90
C MET A 513 -4.89 27.40 4.37
N PHE A 514 -5.52 28.41 3.78
CA PHE A 514 -5.67 28.54 2.33
C PHE A 514 -4.46 29.28 1.77
N LYS A 515 -3.81 28.72 0.76
CA LYS A 515 -2.59 29.27 0.16
C LYS A 515 -2.76 29.69 -1.28
N GLU A 516 -3.66 29.03 -2.02
CA GLU A 516 -3.83 29.26 -3.45
C GLU A 516 -5.23 28.86 -3.94
N ILE A 517 -5.70 29.54 -5.00
CA ILE A 517 -6.88 29.17 -5.79
C ILE A 517 -6.41 29.04 -7.24
N LYS A 518 -6.72 27.93 -7.90
CA LYS A 518 -6.32 27.70 -9.29
C LYS A 518 -7.35 26.94 -10.12
N TYR A 519 -7.30 27.14 -11.43
CA TYR A 519 -8.02 26.34 -12.42
C TYR A 519 -7.14 25.15 -12.86
N SER A 520 -7.75 23.99 -13.11
CA SER A 520 -7.02 22.81 -13.58
C SER A 520 -7.89 21.93 -14.48
N SER A 521 -7.44 21.72 -15.72
CA SER A 521 -8.04 20.78 -16.67
C SER A 521 -7.69 19.32 -16.38
N SER A 522 -6.59 19.08 -15.65
CA SER A 522 -6.13 17.75 -15.26
C SER A 522 -6.74 17.25 -13.94
N ALA A 523 -7.54 18.06 -13.26
CA ALA A 523 -8.26 17.65 -12.06
C ALA A 523 -9.40 16.68 -12.39
N ASP A 524 -9.75 15.81 -11.43
CA ASP A 524 -10.81 14.79 -11.57
C ASP A 524 -12.14 15.44 -12.03
N PRO A 525 -12.66 15.10 -13.23
CA PRO A 525 -13.86 15.71 -13.78
C PRO A 525 -15.14 15.35 -13.01
N ASN A 526 -15.12 14.34 -12.13
CA ASN A 526 -16.26 13.97 -11.29
C ASN A 526 -16.46 14.94 -10.11
N MET A 527 -15.45 15.77 -9.80
CA MET A 527 -15.53 16.79 -8.78
C MET A 527 -15.35 18.17 -9.39
N ARG A 528 -16.28 19.10 -9.14
CA ARG A 528 -16.18 20.47 -9.68
C ARG A 528 -15.10 21.29 -8.99
N VAL A 529 -14.82 21.00 -7.72
CA VAL A 529 -13.85 21.71 -6.89
C VAL A 529 -13.30 20.79 -5.81
N ARG A 530 -12.02 20.95 -5.47
CA ARG A 530 -11.35 20.21 -4.40
C ARG A 530 -10.45 21.13 -3.59
N TYR A 531 -10.39 20.90 -2.28
CA TYR A 531 -9.36 21.48 -1.42
C TYR A 531 -8.29 20.44 -1.07
N ASP A 532 -7.04 20.73 -1.42
CA ASP A 532 -5.87 19.96 -1.02
C ASP A 532 -5.43 20.39 0.39
N LYS A 533 -5.61 19.50 1.37
CA LYS A 533 -5.29 19.76 2.78
C LYS A 533 -3.79 19.90 3.06
N LEU A 534 -2.95 19.19 2.31
CA LEU A 534 -1.50 19.17 2.52
C LEU A 534 -0.89 20.47 2.01
N ASN A 535 -1.27 20.86 0.80
CA ASN A 535 -0.70 22.04 0.15
C ASN A 535 -1.48 23.33 0.45
N GLY A 536 -2.76 23.23 0.82
CA GLY A 536 -3.64 24.38 1.08
C GLY A 536 -4.21 25.00 -0.20
N ILE A 537 -4.36 24.21 -1.26
CA ILE A 537 -4.72 24.68 -2.60
C ILE A 537 -6.18 24.35 -2.90
N ILE A 538 -6.96 25.34 -3.33
CA ILE A 538 -8.31 25.16 -3.85
C ILE A 538 -8.20 25.03 -5.38
N THR A 539 -8.56 23.86 -5.90
CA THR A 539 -8.50 23.56 -7.33
C THR A 539 -9.91 23.47 -7.91
N ILE A 540 -10.19 24.30 -8.92
CA ILE A 540 -11.43 24.27 -9.71
C ILE A 540 -11.18 23.40 -10.94
N ALA A 541 -11.93 22.31 -11.08
CA ALA A 541 -11.76 21.36 -12.18
C ALA A 541 -12.48 21.88 -13.42
N THR A 542 -11.73 22.45 -14.37
CA THR A 542 -12.28 23.02 -15.61
C THR A 542 -12.72 21.95 -16.60
N SER A 543 -12.30 20.70 -16.42
CA SER A 543 -12.77 19.53 -17.18
C SER A 543 -14.14 19.02 -16.75
N ALA A 544 -14.63 19.39 -15.56
CA ALA A 544 -15.90 18.91 -15.02
C ALA A 544 -17.08 19.31 -15.93
N PRO A 545 -18.05 18.41 -16.20
CA PRO A 545 -19.07 18.63 -17.23
C PRO A 545 -19.86 19.93 -17.12
N SER A 546 -20.14 20.38 -15.90
CA SER A 546 -20.87 21.63 -15.64
C SER A 546 -19.97 22.87 -15.55
N VAL A 547 -18.67 22.70 -15.27
CA VAL A 547 -17.71 23.82 -15.14
C VAL A 547 -17.18 24.23 -16.51
N LYS A 548 -16.88 23.25 -17.38
CA LYS A 548 -16.36 23.48 -18.74
C LYS A 548 -17.28 24.31 -19.65
N LEU A 549 -18.56 24.42 -19.30
CA LEU A 549 -19.54 25.25 -20.00
C LEU A 549 -19.29 26.76 -19.81
N TYR A 550 -18.64 27.13 -18.71
CA TYR A 550 -18.38 28.51 -18.33
C TYR A 550 -16.90 28.86 -18.38
N ILE A 551 -16.04 27.93 -17.93
CA ILE A 551 -14.61 28.13 -17.77
C ILE A 551 -13.88 27.24 -18.77
N GLY A 552 -13.05 27.84 -19.61
CA GLY A 552 -12.19 27.07 -20.52
C GLY A 552 -11.17 26.21 -19.75
N PRO A 553 -10.53 25.25 -20.43
CA PRO A 553 -9.65 24.25 -19.81
C PRO A 553 -8.57 24.86 -18.92
N ASN A 554 -8.12 26.07 -19.22
CA ASN A 554 -7.05 26.69 -18.47
C ASN A 554 -7.53 27.90 -17.63
N GLY A 555 -8.81 28.28 -17.69
CA GLY A 555 -9.35 29.50 -17.07
C GLY A 555 -9.85 30.54 -18.08
N GLU A 556 -9.95 30.20 -19.36
CA GLU A 556 -10.48 31.10 -20.38
C GLU A 556 -11.92 31.51 -20.02
N GLY A 557 -12.24 32.80 -20.20
CA GLY A 557 -13.55 33.33 -19.81
C GLY A 557 -13.67 33.75 -18.34
N GLN A 558 -12.61 33.63 -17.52
CA GLN A 558 -12.61 34.03 -16.09
C GLN A 558 -13.10 35.45 -15.77
N GLU A 559 -13.04 36.39 -16.72
CA GLU A 559 -13.54 37.76 -16.53
C GLU A 559 -15.03 37.90 -16.81
N LYS A 560 -15.67 36.89 -17.42
CA LYS A 560 -17.10 36.91 -17.69
C LYS A 560 -17.88 36.82 -16.38
N PRO A 561 -18.98 37.59 -16.21
CA PRO A 561 -19.78 37.56 -14.99
C PRO A 561 -20.21 36.16 -14.57
N GLU A 562 -20.62 35.32 -15.52
CA GLU A 562 -21.09 33.96 -15.27
C GLU A 562 -19.97 33.07 -14.71
N THR A 563 -18.74 33.27 -15.20
CA THR A 563 -17.57 32.54 -14.73
C THR A 563 -17.14 33.00 -13.33
N GLN A 564 -17.23 34.30 -13.06
CA GLN A 564 -16.91 34.86 -11.77
C GLN A 564 -17.90 34.37 -10.69
N VAL A 565 -19.19 34.31 -11.02
CA VAL A 565 -20.22 33.71 -10.15
C VAL A 565 -19.92 32.22 -9.91
N MET A 566 -19.65 31.44 -10.95
CA MET A 566 -19.30 30.02 -10.81
C MET A 566 -18.06 29.81 -9.93
N THR A 567 -17.02 30.61 -10.15
CA THR A 567 -15.77 30.57 -9.37
C THR A 567 -16.02 30.89 -7.90
N ALA A 568 -16.77 31.95 -7.61
CA ALA A 568 -17.13 32.35 -6.26
C ALA A 568 -17.92 31.24 -5.53
N GLU A 569 -18.87 30.63 -6.23
CA GLU A 569 -19.70 29.56 -5.69
C GLU A 569 -18.87 28.31 -5.36
N LEU A 570 -18.03 27.85 -6.28
CA LEU A 570 -17.18 26.68 -6.07
C LEU A 570 -16.16 26.89 -4.94
N VAL A 571 -15.55 28.08 -4.86
CA VAL A 571 -14.64 28.41 -3.75
C VAL A 571 -15.39 28.44 -2.42
N THR A 572 -16.61 28.99 -2.39
CA THR A 572 -17.47 28.98 -1.20
C THR A 572 -17.74 27.54 -0.73
N GLN A 573 -18.14 26.66 -1.66
CA GLN A 573 -18.41 25.25 -1.36
C GLN A 573 -17.17 24.55 -0.76
N ALA A 574 -16.00 24.69 -1.40
CA ALA A 574 -14.77 24.06 -0.92
C ALA A 574 -14.36 24.56 0.47
N VAL A 575 -14.40 25.88 0.70
CA VAL A 575 -14.00 26.49 1.96
C VAL A 575 -14.96 26.14 3.08
N CYS A 576 -16.25 26.37 2.90
CA CYS A 576 -17.26 26.13 3.92
C CYS A 576 -17.30 24.65 4.31
N ARG A 577 -17.12 23.73 3.34
CA ARG A 577 -17.11 22.30 3.62
C ARG A 577 -15.90 21.89 4.45
N GLU A 578 -14.72 22.43 4.14
CA GLU A 578 -13.52 22.14 4.91
C GLU A 578 -13.56 22.75 6.32
N LEU A 579 -14.07 23.97 6.47
CA LEU A 579 -14.27 24.58 7.78
C LEU A 579 -15.28 23.80 8.62
N ALA A 580 -16.38 23.32 8.02
CA ALA A 580 -17.35 22.46 8.69
C ALA A 580 -16.69 21.16 9.18
N LEU A 581 -15.91 20.50 8.32
CA LEU A 581 -15.15 19.29 8.69
C LEU A 581 -14.21 19.56 9.86
N ARG A 582 -13.48 20.68 9.83
CA ARG A 582 -12.53 21.03 10.90
C ARG A 582 -13.22 21.38 12.20
N ARG A 583 -14.38 22.04 12.17
CA ARG A 583 -15.18 22.33 13.37
C ARG A 583 -15.70 21.07 14.04
N ILE A 584 -16.16 20.11 13.24
CA ILE A 584 -16.60 18.80 13.74
C ILE A 584 -15.40 18.04 14.31
N GLN A 585 -14.27 18.01 13.60
CA GLN A 585 -13.04 17.34 14.05
C GLN A 585 -12.40 17.97 15.29
N SER A 586 -12.48 19.30 15.44
CA SER A 586 -11.97 20.04 16.59
C SER A 586 -12.92 20.00 17.80
N GLY A 587 -14.12 19.43 17.63
CA GLY A 587 -15.17 19.40 18.66
C GLY A 587 -15.81 20.77 18.91
N GLN A 588 -15.65 21.74 18.01
CA GLN A 588 -16.27 23.08 18.08
C GLN A 588 -17.76 23.08 17.76
N GLU A 589 -18.29 21.99 17.18
CA GLU A 589 -19.72 21.79 16.91
C GLU A 589 -20.15 20.43 17.47
N THR A 590 -21.14 20.43 18.37
CA THR A 590 -21.79 19.22 18.88
C THR A 590 -22.95 18.86 17.96
N THR A 591 -22.89 17.70 17.33
CA THR A 591 -23.93 17.29 16.38
C THR A 591 -24.73 16.12 16.92
N LEU A 592 -26.04 16.35 17.11
CA LEU A 592 -27.04 15.32 17.33
C LEU A 592 -27.52 14.85 15.95
N GLY A 593 -27.28 13.59 15.59
CA GLY A 593 -27.71 13.00 14.31
C GLY A 593 -26.63 12.23 13.58
N GLU A 594 -26.97 11.70 12.40
CA GLU A 594 -26.03 11.01 11.50
C GLU A 594 -24.88 11.95 11.09
N PRO A 595 -23.61 11.46 10.99
CA PRO A 595 -22.44 12.30 10.69
C PRO A 595 -22.55 13.14 9.41
N GLU A 596 -23.34 12.68 8.44
CA GLU A 596 -23.57 13.39 7.18
C GLU A 596 -24.55 14.58 7.35
N GLU A 597 -25.59 14.41 8.16
CA GLU A 597 -26.56 15.48 8.48
C GLU A 597 -25.90 16.59 9.31
N ALA A 598 -25.08 16.18 10.28
CA ALA A 598 -24.20 17.01 11.08
C ALA A 598 -23.32 17.93 10.22
N LEU A 599 -22.58 17.33 9.28
CA LEU A 599 -21.71 18.05 8.36
C LEU A 599 -22.52 19.00 7.48
N ASN A 600 -23.63 18.54 6.92
CA ASN A 600 -24.48 19.36 6.04
C ASN A 600 -25.09 20.56 6.78
N SER A 601 -25.47 20.41 8.06
CA SER A 601 -26.00 21.50 8.89
C SER A 601 -24.95 22.60 9.09
N VAL A 602 -23.76 22.25 9.59
CA VAL A 602 -22.66 23.20 9.83
C VAL A 602 -22.22 23.86 8.52
N TYR A 603 -22.10 23.06 7.46
CA TYR A 603 -21.77 23.52 6.12
C TYR A 603 -22.78 24.57 5.60
N ASN A 604 -24.07 24.29 5.69
CA ASN A 604 -25.12 25.21 5.28
C ASN A 604 -25.13 26.49 6.13
N GLY A 605 -24.85 26.40 7.43
CA GLY A 605 -24.68 27.55 8.31
C GLY A 605 -23.50 28.44 7.91
N LEU A 606 -22.38 27.84 7.51
CA LEU A 606 -21.21 28.55 6.99
C LEU A 606 -21.50 29.22 5.64
N ILE A 607 -22.20 28.53 4.72
CA ILE A 607 -22.62 29.14 3.45
C ILE A 607 -23.46 30.39 3.70
N ARG A 608 -24.48 30.31 4.56
CA ARG A 608 -25.36 31.45 4.86
C ARG A 608 -24.61 32.66 5.42
N ARG A 609 -23.51 32.43 6.15
CA ARG A 609 -22.72 33.50 6.78
C ARG A 609 -21.64 34.10 5.88
N TYR A 610 -21.12 33.35 4.91
CA TYR A 610 -19.92 33.74 4.18
C TYR A 610 -20.02 33.72 2.67
N ALA A 611 -21.09 33.17 2.07
CA ALA A 611 -21.25 33.16 0.62
C ALA A 611 -21.25 34.58 0.03
N ASP A 612 -21.99 35.51 0.64
CA ASP A 612 -22.02 36.92 0.25
C ASP A 612 -20.62 37.56 0.29
N VAL A 613 -19.83 37.26 1.32
CA VAL A 613 -18.46 37.75 1.47
C VAL A 613 -17.56 37.22 0.36
N VAL A 614 -17.61 35.91 0.07
CA VAL A 614 -16.81 35.31 -1.01
C VAL A 614 -17.22 35.87 -2.38
N HIS A 615 -18.53 35.96 -2.64
CA HIS A 615 -19.08 36.52 -3.88
C HIS A 615 -18.76 38.02 -4.04
N SER A 616 -18.66 38.79 -2.96
CA SER A 616 -18.25 40.21 -3.03
C SER A 616 -16.80 40.40 -3.53
N ILE A 617 -15.96 39.37 -3.39
CA ILE A 617 -14.53 39.41 -3.76
C ILE A 617 -14.30 38.77 -5.13
N LEU A 618 -14.87 37.58 -5.33
CA LEU A 618 -14.64 36.77 -6.53
C LEU A 618 -15.69 37.00 -7.62
N GLY A 619 -16.90 37.41 -7.25
CA GLY A 619 -18.00 37.65 -8.16
C GLY A 619 -17.81 38.91 -9.03
N PRO A 620 -18.77 39.17 -9.93
CA PRO A 620 -18.79 40.38 -10.74
C PRO A 620 -19.05 41.62 -9.87
N HIS A 621 -18.33 42.70 -10.15
CA HIS A 621 -18.65 44.00 -9.58
C HIS A 621 -19.96 44.48 -10.21
N ARG A 622 -20.96 44.76 -9.37
CA ARG A 622 -22.21 45.37 -9.80
C ARG A 622 -22.07 46.87 -9.96
#